data_AF-A0A7J8NSG2-F1
#
_entry.id   AF-A0A7J8NSG2-F1
#
_cell.length_a   1.000
_cell.length_b   1.000
_cell.length_c   1.000
_cell.angle_alpha   90.00
_cell.angle_beta   90.00
_cell.angle_gamma   90.00
#
_symmetry.space_group_name_H-M   'P 1'
#
loop_
_entity.id
_entity.type
_entity.pdbx_description
1 polymer ?
#
loop_
_entity_poly.entity_id
_entity_poly.type
_entity_poly.pdbx_seq_one_letter_code
_entity_poly.pdbx_strand_id
1 'polypeptide(L)'
;MYSLGTCNLIGKFEPKTMELIVTTYQASALLLFNSSDRLSYSEIMIQLNLTDDDVVRLLHSLSCAKYKILNKEPSTKTISSTDQFEFNSKFTDKMRRIKIPLPPVDEKKKVIEDVDKDRRYAIDASIVRIMKSRKVLGHQQLVMECVEQLGRMFKPDFKVIKKRIEDLITRDYLERDKDNPNMFRRWGLSEQEIREAFQRHPMCMTLFEDKIMAIMDFLGLVEMPIPIPYIRL
;
A
#
# COMPACT_ATOMS: atom_id res chain seq x y z
N MET A 1 8.45 5.38 -11.55
CA MET A 1 7.98 4.16 -12.25
C MET A 1 9.10 3.62 -13.16
N TYR A 2 10.26 3.21 -12.61
CA TYR A 2 11.44 2.75 -13.39
C TYR A 2 12.05 1.42 -12.88
N SER A 3 11.30 0.66 -12.08
CA SER A 3 11.85 -0.43 -11.26
C SER A 3 12.10 -1.77 -11.97
N LEU A 4 11.82 -1.91 -13.28
CA LEU A 4 11.81 -3.23 -13.95
C LEU A 4 12.76 -3.38 -15.14
N GLY A 5 13.48 -2.33 -15.53
CA GLY A 5 14.43 -2.41 -16.64
C GLY A 5 15.69 -3.17 -16.27
N THR A 6 16.04 -4.18 -17.07
CA THR A 6 17.35 -4.87 -17.04
C THR A 6 18.21 -4.41 -18.21
N CYS A 7 19.47 -4.13 -17.94
CA CYS A 7 20.47 -3.67 -18.90
C CYS A 7 21.67 -4.62 -18.90
N ASN A 8 22.27 -4.85 -20.07
CA ASN A 8 23.52 -5.58 -20.20
C ASN A 8 24.64 -4.57 -20.44
N LEU A 9 25.62 -4.52 -19.54
CA LEU A 9 26.80 -3.68 -19.65
C LEU A 9 28.04 -4.53 -19.92
N ILE A 10 29.01 -3.97 -20.63
CA ILE A 10 30.33 -4.59 -20.80
C ILE A 10 31.31 -3.87 -19.88
N GLY A 11 31.69 -4.53 -18.78
CA GLY A 11 32.72 -4.05 -17.87
C GLY A 11 34.11 -4.45 -18.38
N LYS A 12 34.98 -3.46 -18.57
CA LYS A 12 36.40 -3.67 -18.89
C LYS A 12 37.20 -3.72 -17.58
N PHE A 13 37.40 -4.92 -17.06
CA PHE A 13 38.29 -5.15 -15.91
C PHE A 13 39.68 -5.54 -16.40
N GLU A 14 40.72 -5.25 -15.61
CA GLU A 14 42.12 -5.59 -15.94
C GLU A 14 42.31 -7.08 -16.26
N PRO A 15 41.74 -8.03 -15.48
CA PRO A 15 41.97 -9.45 -15.73
C PRO A 15 41.20 -9.98 -16.95
N LYS A 16 40.02 -9.41 -17.24
CA LYS A 16 39.17 -9.81 -18.36
C LYS A 16 37.98 -8.86 -18.55
N THR A 17 37.48 -8.77 -19.77
CA THR A 17 36.16 -8.19 -20.07
C THR A 17 35.02 -9.12 -19.63
N MET A 18 33.99 -8.54 -19.01
CA MET A 18 32.84 -9.25 -18.47
C MET A 18 31.53 -8.56 -18.85
N GLU A 19 30.47 -9.34 -19.05
CA GLU A 19 29.12 -8.85 -19.27
C GLU A 19 28.36 -8.82 -17.93
N LEU A 20 27.89 -7.64 -17.54
CA LEU A 20 27.13 -7.40 -16.32
C LEU A 20 25.66 -7.23 -16.67
N ILE A 21 24.81 -8.12 -16.18
CA ILE A 21 23.35 -7.97 -16.26
C ILE A 21 22.91 -7.26 -14.98
N VAL A 22 22.48 -6.02 -15.13
CA VAL A 22 22.16 -5.11 -14.02
C VAL A 22 20.80 -4.45 -14.24
N THR A 23 20.24 -3.83 -13.22
CA THR A 23 19.07 -2.96 -13.37
C THR A 23 19.45 -1.61 -13.95
N THR A 24 18.47 -0.85 -14.43
CA THR A 24 18.69 0.49 -14.98
C THR A 24 19.43 1.41 -14.00
N TYR A 25 19.04 1.45 -12.72
CA TYR A 25 19.73 2.29 -11.72
C TYR A 25 21.16 1.82 -11.41
N GLN A 26 21.40 0.51 -11.37
CA GLN A 26 22.76 -0.04 -11.28
C GLN A 26 23.60 0.35 -12.49
N ALA A 27 23.02 0.33 -13.69
CA ALA A 27 23.71 0.77 -14.90
C ALA A 27 24.03 2.26 -14.87
N SER A 28 23.06 3.10 -14.49
CA SER A 28 23.26 4.54 -14.35
C SER A 28 24.34 4.87 -13.32
N ALA A 29 24.35 4.20 -12.16
CA ALA A 29 25.38 4.39 -11.14
C ALA A 29 26.78 4.01 -11.65
N LEU A 30 26.91 2.87 -12.33
CA LEU A 30 28.19 2.45 -12.91
C LEU A 30 28.67 3.40 -14.01
N LEU A 31 27.76 4.00 -14.77
CA LEU A 31 28.10 4.97 -15.82
C LEU A 31 28.71 6.26 -15.27
N LEU A 32 28.35 6.68 -14.04
CA LEU A 32 28.95 7.85 -13.39
C LEU A 32 30.47 7.69 -13.22
N PHE A 33 30.93 6.46 -12.96
CA PHE A 33 32.36 6.15 -12.80
C PHE A 33 33.15 6.15 -14.11
N ASN A 34 32.52 6.34 -15.27
CA ASN A 34 33.25 6.55 -16.53
C ASN A 34 33.84 7.97 -16.62
N SER A 35 33.29 8.93 -15.87
CA SER A 35 33.75 10.33 -15.87
C SER A 35 34.45 10.74 -14.56
N SER A 36 34.28 9.96 -13.50
CA SER A 36 34.83 10.23 -12.17
C SER A 36 35.40 8.96 -11.57
N ASP A 37 36.65 9.00 -11.12
CA ASP A 37 37.29 7.82 -10.52
C ASP A 37 36.70 7.51 -9.13
N ARG A 38 36.33 8.55 -8.37
CA ARG A 38 35.81 8.44 -7.01
C ARG A 38 34.59 9.33 -6.82
N LEU A 39 33.56 8.80 -6.17
CA LEU A 39 32.31 9.49 -5.89
C LEU A 39 31.85 9.21 -4.46
N SER A 40 31.35 10.23 -3.78
CA SER A 40 30.70 10.12 -2.47
C SER A 40 29.24 9.66 -2.60
N TYR A 41 28.71 9.09 -1.51
CA TYR A 41 27.29 8.76 -1.41
C TYR A 41 26.38 9.94 -1.81
N SER A 42 26.68 11.14 -1.31
CA SER A 42 25.87 12.34 -1.54
C SER A 42 25.88 12.77 -3.01
N GLU A 43 27.03 12.70 -3.69
CA GLU A 43 27.12 13.00 -5.12
C GLU A 43 26.32 12.01 -5.96
N ILE A 44 26.41 10.72 -5.65
CA ILE A 44 25.65 9.68 -6.35
C ILE A 44 24.15 9.88 -6.15
N MET A 45 23.72 10.20 -4.93
CA MET A 45 22.33 10.49 -4.60
C MET A 45 21.78 11.68 -5.41
N ILE A 46 22.53 12.79 -5.46
CA ILE A 46 22.15 14.00 -6.19
C ILE A 46 22.09 13.74 -7.70
N GLN A 47 23.11 13.07 -8.26
CA GLN A 47 23.18 12.81 -9.70
C GLN A 47 22.12 11.83 -10.19
N LEU A 48 21.79 10.82 -9.39
CA LEU A 48 20.76 9.82 -9.73
C LEU A 48 19.34 10.24 -9.33
N ASN A 49 19.20 11.28 -8.49
CA ASN A 49 17.93 11.77 -7.97
C ASN A 49 17.06 10.66 -7.35
N LEU A 50 17.67 9.86 -6.47
CA LEU A 50 17.06 8.70 -5.81
C LEU A 50 16.80 8.96 -4.33
N THR A 51 15.89 8.17 -3.74
CA THR A 51 15.66 8.16 -2.28
C THR A 51 16.82 7.49 -1.54
N ASP A 52 17.01 7.82 -0.26
CA ASP A 52 18.10 7.27 0.57
C ASP A 52 18.06 5.72 0.59
N ASP A 53 16.88 5.15 0.80
CA ASP A 53 16.65 3.70 0.79
C ASP A 53 17.07 3.04 -0.53
N ASP A 54 16.72 3.67 -1.66
CA ASP A 54 17.06 3.16 -2.99
C ASP A 54 18.57 3.23 -3.25
N VAL A 55 19.23 4.32 -2.87
CA VAL A 55 20.68 4.52 -3.03
C VAL A 55 21.46 3.55 -2.15
N VAL A 56 21.05 3.37 -0.88
CA VAL A 56 21.67 2.40 0.04
C VAL A 56 21.60 0.99 -0.55
N ARG A 57 20.43 0.58 -1.03
CA ARG A 57 20.22 -0.74 -1.62
C ARG A 57 21.02 -0.94 -2.91
N LEU A 58 21.05 0.09 -3.75
CA LEU A 58 21.80 0.15 -4.99
C LEU A 58 23.31 -0.01 -4.74
N LEU A 59 23.88 0.82 -3.88
CA LEU A 59 25.31 0.81 -3.57
C LEU A 59 25.72 -0.47 -2.83
N HIS A 60 24.91 -0.94 -1.89
CA HIS A 60 25.15 -2.21 -1.21
C HIS A 60 25.27 -3.38 -2.22
N SER A 61 24.43 -3.39 -3.26
CA SER A 61 24.47 -4.43 -4.31
C SER A 61 25.75 -4.43 -5.15
N LEU A 62 26.41 -3.27 -5.28
CA LEU A 62 27.59 -3.07 -6.12
C LEU A 62 28.92 -3.13 -5.34
N SER A 63 28.91 -2.83 -4.03
CA SER A 63 30.13 -2.73 -3.22
C SER A 63 30.25 -3.75 -2.08
N CYS A 64 29.15 -4.10 -1.43
CA CYS A 64 29.17 -4.89 -0.18
C CYS A 64 28.73 -6.34 -0.39
N ALA A 65 27.92 -6.59 -1.42
CA ALA A 65 27.36 -7.90 -1.72
C ALA A 65 28.39 -8.86 -2.34
N LYS A 66 27.89 -9.92 -3.00
CA LYS A 66 28.71 -10.97 -3.62
C LYS A 66 29.69 -10.41 -4.66
N TYR A 67 29.24 -9.45 -5.48
CA TYR A 67 30.01 -8.89 -6.59
C TYR A 67 30.47 -7.48 -6.24
N LYS A 68 31.73 -7.35 -5.83
CA LYS A 68 32.35 -6.08 -5.42
C LYS A 68 32.88 -5.32 -6.63
N ILE A 69 31.96 -4.85 -7.47
CA ILE A 69 32.27 -4.04 -8.66
C ILE A 69 32.78 -2.66 -8.26
N LEU A 70 32.32 -2.15 -7.11
CA LEU A 70 32.81 -0.92 -6.51
C LEU A 70 33.59 -1.23 -5.22
N ASN A 71 34.73 -0.57 -5.07
CA ASN A 71 35.44 -0.48 -3.79
C ASN A 71 34.77 0.60 -2.94
N LYS A 72 34.66 0.33 -1.64
CA LYS A 72 34.02 1.21 -0.66
C LYS A 72 35.01 1.59 0.42
N GLU A 73 35.03 2.86 0.78
CA GLU A 73 35.81 3.37 1.90
C GLU A 73 34.91 4.16 2.86
N PRO A 74 34.84 3.78 4.16
CA PRO A 74 35.47 2.61 4.79
C PRO A 74 34.85 1.27 4.32
N SER A 75 35.66 0.20 4.29
CA SER A 75 35.24 -1.15 3.87
C SER A 75 34.39 -1.85 4.94
N THR A 76 33.19 -1.32 5.21
CA THR A 76 32.19 -1.91 6.12
C THR A 76 31.10 -2.63 5.33
N LYS A 77 30.29 -3.45 6.01
CA LYS A 77 29.17 -4.19 5.40
C LYS A 77 27.91 -3.34 5.19
N THR A 78 27.85 -2.14 5.75
CA THR A 78 26.71 -1.22 5.68
C THR A 78 27.07 -0.02 4.81
N ILE A 79 26.06 0.61 4.20
CA ILE A 79 26.22 1.88 3.49
C ILE A 79 25.81 3.02 4.44
N SER A 80 26.63 4.05 4.48
CA SER A 80 26.48 5.28 5.24
C SER A 80 26.63 6.48 4.30
N SER A 81 26.03 7.62 4.67
CA SER A 81 26.06 8.85 3.86
C SER A 81 27.44 9.49 3.70
N THR A 82 28.41 9.10 4.53
CA THR A 82 29.80 9.58 4.48
C THR A 82 30.72 8.68 3.66
N ASP A 83 30.20 7.58 3.10
CA ASP A 83 31.00 6.61 2.37
C ASP A 83 31.43 7.14 1.00
N GLN A 84 32.60 6.68 0.55
CA GLN A 84 33.11 6.94 -0.79
C GLN A 84 33.29 5.64 -1.56
N PHE A 85 33.08 5.74 -2.88
CA PHE A 85 33.06 4.62 -3.80
C PHE A 85 34.01 4.87 -4.96
N GLU A 86 34.66 3.81 -5.43
CA GLU A 86 35.59 3.80 -6.55
C GLU A 86 35.37 2.54 -7.39
N PHE A 87 35.60 2.61 -8.70
CA PHE A 87 35.49 1.43 -9.56
C PHE A 87 36.59 0.40 -9.28
N ASN A 88 36.23 -0.86 -9.07
CA ASN A 88 37.19 -1.93 -8.83
C ASN A 88 37.69 -2.55 -10.14
N SER A 89 38.74 -1.96 -10.74
CA SER A 89 39.36 -2.44 -11.98
C SER A 89 39.88 -3.89 -11.91
N LYS A 90 40.24 -4.35 -10.70
CA LYS A 90 40.83 -5.67 -10.42
C LYS A 90 39.80 -6.77 -10.17
N PHE A 91 38.52 -6.45 -10.21
CA PHE A 91 37.45 -7.43 -10.00
C PHE A 91 37.52 -8.58 -11.01
N THR A 92 37.26 -9.80 -10.54
CA THR A 92 37.17 -11.00 -11.38
C THR A 92 36.18 -12.00 -10.79
N ASP A 93 35.56 -12.80 -11.65
CA ASP A 93 34.67 -13.91 -11.29
C ASP A 93 35.00 -15.13 -12.17
N LYS A 94 34.48 -16.32 -11.87
CA LYS A 94 34.63 -17.49 -12.75
C LYS A 94 33.80 -17.33 -14.03
N MET A 95 32.60 -16.76 -13.93
CA MET A 95 31.70 -16.55 -15.07
C MET A 95 32.11 -15.31 -15.88
N ARG A 96 31.89 -15.31 -17.20
CA ARG A 96 32.09 -14.12 -18.05
C ARG A 96 30.85 -13.23 -18.10
N ARG A 97 29.68 -13.79 -17.81
CA ARG A 97 28.39 -13.12 -17.78
C ARG A 97 27.79 -13.30 -16.39
N ILE A 98 27.62 -12.20 -15.66
CA ILE A 98 27.12 -12.23 -14.28
C ILE A 98 25.88 -11.36 -14.15
N LYS A 99 24.88 -11.84 -13.40
CA LYS A 99 23.71 -11.04 -13.02
C LYS A 99 23.91 -10.53 -11.61
N ILE A 100 23.88 -9.21 -11.42
CA ILE A 100 24.03 -8.59 -10.10
C ILE A 100 22.63 -8.43 -9.50
N PRO A 101 22.27 -9.22 -8.46
CA PRO A 101 20.97 -9.10 -7.83
C PRO A 101 20.91 -7.82 -6.99
N LEU A 102 19.75 -7.14 -7.03
CA LEU A 102 19.42 -6.18 -5.98
C LEU A 102 18.95 -6.95 -4.74
N PRO A 103 19.28 -6.49 -3.52
CA PRO A 103 18.65 -6.97 -2.31
C PRO A 103 17.11 -6.93 -2.46
N PRO A 104 16.35 -7.87 -1.91
CA PRO A 104 14.89 -7.77 -1.93
C PRO A 104 14.48 -6.46 -1.24
N VAL A 105 13.53 -5.74 -1.82
CA VAL A 105 12.86 -4.66 -1.09
C VAL A 105 12.03 -5.35 -0.02
N ASP A 106 12.04 -4.87 1.22
CA ASP A 106 11.09 -5.28 2.27
C ASP A 106 9.66 -4.77 1.96
N GLU A 107 9.20 -4.95 0.72
CA GLU A 107 7.84 -4.67 0.24
C GLU A 107 6.79 -5.49 0.98
N LYS A 108 7.19 -6.57 1.66
CA LYS A 108 6.30 -7.40 2.47
C LYS A 108 5.55 -6.57 3.52
N LYS A 109 6.13 -5.50 4.07
CA LYS A 109 5.42 -4.66 5.05
C LYS A 109 4.31 -3.83 4.40
N LYS A 110 4.54 -3.22 3.24
CA LYS A 110 3.53 -2.39 2.57
C LYS A 110 2.35 -3.22 2.02
N VAL A 111 2.64 -4.35 1.37
CA VAL A 111 1.57 -5.22 0.82
C VAL A 111 0.73 -5.85 1.94
N ILE A 112 1.35 -6.26 3.06
CA ILE A 112 0.61 -6.82 4.20
C ILE A 112 -0.24 -5.73 4.88
N GLU A 113 0.29 -4.52 5.04
CA GLU A 113 -0.45 -3.41 5.63
C GLU A 113 -1.68 -2.99 4.83
N ASP A 114 -1.58 -2.97 3.50
CA ASP A 114 -2.72 -2.63 2.63
C ASP A 114 -3.75 -3.75 2.59
N VAL A 115 -3.34 -5.02 2.54
CA VAL A 115 -4.25 -6.17 2.67
C VAL A 115 -4.98 -6.16 4.02
N ASP A 116 -4.29 -5.80 5.11
CA ASP A 116 -4.91 -5.71 6.43
C ASP A 116 -5.84 -4.49 6.56
N LYS A 117 -5.59 -3.39 5.85
CA LYS A 117 -6.55 -2.27 5.74
C LYS A 117 -7.82 -2.73 5.02
N ASP A 118 -7.68 -3.40 3.88
CA ASP A 118 -8.81 -3.88 3.08
C ASP A 118 -9.68 -4.87 3.86
N ARG A 119 -9.05 -5.77 4.62
CA ARG A 119 -9.76 -6.68 5.52
C ARG A 119 -10.55 -5.94 6.61
N ARG A 120 -10.00 -4.86 7.17
CA ARG A 120 -10.73 -4.04 8.17
C ARG A 120 -11.94 -3.36 7.54
N TYR A 121 -11.79 -2.78 6.36
CA TYR A 121 -12.91 -2.16 5.65
C TYR A 121 -13.99 -3.17 5.28
N ALA A 122 -13.62 -4.38 4.85
CA ALA A 122 -14.57 -5.45 4.58
C ALA A 122 -15.35 -5.86 5.85
N ILE A 123 -14.68 -5.93 7.00
CA ILE A 123 -15.34 -6.21 8.29
C ILE A 123 -16.32 -5.11 8.66
N ASP A 124 -15.92 -3.83 8.56
CA ASP A 124 -16.81 -2.70 8.85
C ASP A 124 -18.06 -2.72 7.96
N ALA A 125 -17.86 -2.91 6.66
CA ALA A 125 -18.94 -2.94 5.67
C ALA A 125 -19.92 -4.10 5.94
N SER A 126 -19.42 -5.28 6.33
CA SER A 126 -20.26 -6.42 6.69
C SER A 126 -21.09 -6.14 7.96
N ILE A 127 -20.47 -5.60 9.01
CA ILE A 127 -21.17 -5.24 10.26
C ILE A 127 -22.27 -4.21 9.99
N VAL A 128 -21.96 -3.13 9.27
CA VAL A 128 -22.93 -2.07 8.95
C VAL A 128 -24.08 -2.61 8.09
N ARG A 129 -23.80 -3.52 7.15
CA ARG A 129 -24.81 -4.17 6.30
C ARG A 129 -25.76 -5.06 7.11
N ILE A 130 -25.24 -5.90 8.01
CA ILE A 130 -26.04 -6.74 8.90
C ILE A 130 -26.93 -5.88 9.78
N MET A 131 -26.36 -4.87 10.43
CA MET A 131 -27.09 -3.96 11.31
C MET A 131 -28.11 -3.09 10.58
N LYS A 132 -27.88 -2.76 9.29
CA LYS A 132 -28.89 -2.11 8.43
C LYS A 132 -30.14 -2.98 8.27
N SER A 133 -29.96 -4.28 8.07
CA SER A 133 -31.05 -5.22 7.82
C SER A 133 -31.81 -5.58 9.09
N ARG A 134 -31.09 -5.90 10.18
CA ARG A 134 -31.70 -6.41 11.42
C ARG A 134 -32.20 -5.32 12.37
N LYS A 135 -31.70 -4.08 12.26
CA LYS A 135 -31.95 -2.89 13.12
C LYS A 135 -31.51 -3.06 14.58
N VAL A 136 -31.76 -4.22 15.17
CA VAL A 136 -31.35 -4.63 16.51
C VAL A 136 -30.80 -6.05 16.44
N LEU A 137 -29.60 -6.30 17.00
CA LEU A 137 -29.00 -7.63 16.99
C LEU A 137 -28.13 -7.87 18.23
N GLY A 138 -28.13 -9.10 18.74
CA GLY A 138 -27.29 -9.50 19.85
C GLY A 138 -25.82 -9.64 19.44
N HIS A 139 -24.88 -9.38 20.36
CA HIS A 139 -23.44 -9.41 20.08
C HIS A 139 -22.96 -10.74 19.49
N GLN A 140 -23.37 -11.86 20.08
CA GLN A 140 -22.96 -13.18 19.58
C GLN A 140 -23.49 -13.45 18.17
N GLN A 141 -24.73 -13.05 17.89
CA GLN A 141 -25.36 -13.22 16.56
C GLN A 141 -24.67 -12.34 15.51
N LEU A 142 -24.40 -11.07 15.82
CA LEU A 142 -23.70 -10.14 14.93
C LEU A 142 -22.32 -10.66 14.55
N VAL A 143 -21.58 -11.17 15.51
CA VAL A 143 -20.24 -11.72 15.29
C VAL A 143 -20.31 -12.99 14.42
N MET A 144 -21.25 -13.90 14.66
CA MET A 144 -21.42 -15.11 13.85
C MET A 144 -21.80 -14.79 12.40
N GLU A 145 -22.80 -13.91 12.19
CA GLU A 145 -23.23 -13.51 10.84
C GLU A 145 -22.08 -12.82 10.07
N CYS A 146 -21.26 -12.02 10.76
CA CYS A 146 -20.10 -11.37 10.16
C CYS A 146 -19.03 -12.38 9.69
N VAL A 147 -18.76 -13.42 10.49
CA VAL A 147 -17.82 -14.49 10.11
C VAL A 147 -18.35 -15.28 8.92
N GLU A 148 -19.65 -15.58 8.89
CA GLU A 148 -20.28 -16.31 7.79
C GLU A 148 -20.23 -15.53 6.47
N GLN A 149 -20.57 -14.22 6.49
CA GLN A 149 -20.52 -13.38 5.29
C GLN A 149 -19.10 -13.25 4.73
N LEU A 150 -18.11 -13.06 5.60
CA LEU A 150 -16.71 -12.85 5.19
C LEU A 150 -16.01 -14.16 4.84
N GLY A 151 -16.50 -15.31 5.32
CA GLY A 151 -15.89 -16.63 5.14
C GLY A 151 -15.68 -17.05 3.68
N ARG A 152 -16.40 -16.44 2.74
CA ARG A 152 -16.19 -16.63 1.29
C ARG A 152 -14.94 -15.93 0.75
N MET A 153 -14.45 -14.90 1.44
CA MET A 153 -13.28 -14.10 1.05
C MET A 153 -12.06 -14.39 1.95
N PHE A 154 -12.26 -14.40 3.28
CA PHE A 154 -11.23 -14.68 4.25
C PHE A 154 -11.83 -15.11 5.60
N LYS A 155 -11.02 -15.67 6.49
CA LYS A 155 -11.45 -16.05 7.85
C LYS A 155 -11.05 -14.94 8.85
N PRO A 156 -11.95 -14.00 9.20
CA PRO A 156 -11.65 -12.97 10.19
C PRO A 156 -11.47 -13.56 11.59
N ASP A 157 -10.54 -13.01 12.38
CA ASP A 157 -10.41 -13.33 13.81
C ASP A 157 -11.53 -12.62 14.60
N PHE A 158 -12.17 -13.36 15.51
CA PHE A 158 -13.16 -12.84 16.45
C PHE A 158 -12.70 -11.60 17.21
N LYS A 159 -11.41 -11.53 17.59
CA LYS A 159 -10.84 -10.37 18.28
C LYS A 159 -10.88 -9.11 17.42
N VAL A 160 -10.64 -9.24 16.12
CA VAL A 160 -10.65 -8.13 15.18
C VAL A 160 -12.09 -7.62 14.99
N ILE A 161 -13.06 -8.52 14.81
CA ILE A 161 -14.48 -8.16 14.69
C ILE A 161 -14.95 -7.39 15.93
N LYS A 162 -14.64 -7.89 17.14
CA LYS A 162 -15.01 -7.20 18.39
C LYS A 162 -14.43 -5.79 18.46
N LYS A 163 -13.15 -5.63 18.13
CA LYS A 163 -12.52 -4.29 18.09
C LYS A 163 -13.22 -3.37 17.09
N ARG A 164 -13.58 -3.89 15.89
CA ARG A 164 -14.29 -3.10 14.88
C ARG A 164 -15.69 -2.68 15.32
N ILE A 165 -16.41 -3.52 16.07
CA ILE A 165 -17.70 -3.13 16.66
C ILE A 165 -17.54 -1.94 17.61
N GLU A 166 -16.55 -1.95 18.50
CA GLU A 166 -16.29 -0.82 19.40
C GLU A 166 -15.86 0.45 18.63
N ASP A 167 -15.03 0.30 17.59
CA ASP A 167 -14.63 1.42 16.72
C ASP A 167 -15.85 2.03 15.99
N LEU A 168 -16.81 1.20 15.57
CA LEU A 168 -18.05 1.63 14.91
C LEU A 168 -19.03 2.30 15.90
N ILE A 169 -19.04 1.88 17.17
CA ILE A 169 -19.79 2.58 18.22
C ILE A 169 -19.18 3.95 18.49
N THR A 170 -17.84 4.04 18.59
CA THR A 170 -17.13 5.31 18.82
C THR A 170 -17.31 6.31 17.68
N ARG A 171 -17.57 5.82 16.46
CA ARG A 171 -17.84 6.63 15.26
C ARG A 171 -19.34 6.86 15.02
N ASP A 172 -20.19 6.54 15.98
CA ASP A 172 -21.64 6.71 15.92
C ASP A 172 -22.33 5.96 14.76
N TYR A 173 -21.80 4.82 14.31
CA TYR A 173 -22.50 3.93 13.36
C TYR A 173 -23.39 2.90 14.07
N LEU A 174 -23.07 2.59 15.34
CA LEU A 174 -23.78 1.64 16.19
C LEU A 174 -23.97 2.25 17.58
N GLU A 175 -25.06 1.88 18.25
CA GLU A 175 -25.32 2.25 19.64
C GLU A 175 -25.56 0.97 20.45
N ARG A 176 -25.10 0.94 21.70
CA ARG A 176 -25.51 -0.13 22.63
C ARG A 176 -26.93 0.16 23.12
N ASP A 177 -27.70 -0.89 23.29
CA ASP A 177 -29.00 -0.77 23.92
C ASP A 177 -28.86 -0.23 25.36
N LYS A 178 -29.76 0.66 25.77
CA LYS A 178 -29.74 1.31 27.09
C LYS A 178 -30.01 0.29 28.21
N ASP A 179 -30.81 -0.73 27.90
CA ASP A 179 -31.26 -1.71 28.88
C ASP A 179 -30.40 -3.00 28.85
N ASN A 180 -29.74 -3.28 27.72
CA ASN A 180 -28.92 -4.49 27.55
C ASN A 180 -27.62 -4.25 26.77
N PRO A 181 -26.45 -4.22 27.44
CA PRO A 181 -25.15 -3.99 26.80
C PRO A 181 -24.77 -5.02 25.72
N ASN A 182 -25.43 -6.18 25.69
CA ASN A 182 -25.23 -7.25 24.70
C ASN A 182 -26.08 -7.08 23.43
N MET A 183 -26.93 -6.05 23.35
CA MET A 183 -27.71 -5.70 22.18
C MET A 183 -27.16 -4.43 21.54
N PHE A 184 -27.05 -4.45 20.21
CA PHE A 184 -26.67 -3.29 19.42
C PHE A 184 -27.87 -2.82 18.61
N ARG A 185 -27.95 -1.50 18.44
CA ARG A 185 -28.87 -0.82 17.55
C ARG A 185 -28.06 -0.09 16.49
N ARG A 186 -28.58 -0.01 15.27
CA ARG A 186 -27.97 0.87 14.25
C ARG A 186 -28.29 2.32 14.61
N TRP A 187 -27.27 3.18 14.61
CA TRP A 187 -27.49 4.62 14.66
C TRP A 187 -27.70 5.15 13.23
N GLY A 188 -28.72 5.99 13.05
CA GLY A 188 -29.06 6.61 11.77
C GLY A 188 -30.39 6.15 11.17
N LEU A 189 -31.01 7.06 10.43
CA LEU A 189 -32.32 6.92 9.80
C LEU A 189 -32.37 5.66 8.91
N SER A 190 -33.43 4.88 9.04
CA SER A 190 -33.81 3.84 8.08
C SER A 190 -34.03 4.43 6.68
N GLU A 191 -33.95 3.63 5.63
CA GLU A 191 -34.30 4.10 4.27
C GLU A 191 -35.69 4.72 4.20
N GLN A 192 -36.60 4.28 5.06
CA GLN A 192 -37.95 4.82 5.16
C GLN A 192 -37.95 6.20 5.82
N GLU A 193 -37.19 6.39 6.89
CA GLU A 193 -37.02 7.69 7.55
C GLU A 193 -36.21 8.68 6.70
N ILE A 194 -35.24 8.19 5.92
CA ILE A 194 -34.52 8.98 4.91
C ILE A 194 -35.49 9.41 3.81
N ARG A 195 -36.34 8.50 3.29
CA ARG A 195 -37.38 8.81 2.29
C ARG A 195 -38.42 9.79 2.83
N GLU A 196 -38.86 9.63 4.07
CA GLU A 196 -39.79 10.55 4.73
C GLU A 196 -39.16 11.93 4.99
N ALA A 197 -37.89 11.97 5.37
CA ALA A 197 -37.13 13.22 5.50
C ALA A 197 -36.98 13.94 4.14
N PHE A 198 -36.73 13.19 3.05
CA PHE A 198 -36.71 13.72 1.69
C PHE A 198 -38.10 14.22 1.23
N GLN A 199 -39.18 13.52 1.58
CA GLN A 199 -40.54 13.96 1.27
C GLN A 199 -40.94 15.23 2.04
N ARG A 200 -40.46 15.39 3.28
CA ARG A 200 -40.74 16.59 4.09
C ARG A 200 -39.93 17.81 3.65
N HIS A 201 -38.71 17.64 3.19
CA HIS A 201 -37.83 18.75 2.81
C HIS A 201 -37.05 18.45 1.52
N PRO A 202 -37.63 18.71 0.33
CA PRO A 202 -37.02 18.37 -0.97
C PRO A 202 -35.70 19.08 -1.28
N MET A 203 -35.45 20.25 -0.67
CA MET A 203 -34.30 21.12 -0.96
C MET A 203 -32.98 20.67 -0.30
N CYS A 204 -32.99 19.61 0.51
CA CYS A 204 -31.76 19.13 1.18
C CYS A 204 -30.77 18.44 0.21
N MET A 205 -31.24 17.99 -0.96
CA MET A 205 -30.38 17.36 -1.98
C MET A 205 -29.60 18.39 -2.80
N THR A 206 -30.20 19.53 -3.17
CA THR A 206 -29.55 20.55 -4.02
C THR A 206 -28.34 21.23 -3.37
N LEU A 207 -28.17 21.08 -2.06
CA LEU A 207 -27.06 21.68 -1.30
C LEU A 207 -25.82 20.78 -1.20
N PHE A 208 -25.92 19.47 -1.49
CA PHE A 208 -24.78 18.55 -1.32
C PHE A 208 -24.90 17.29 -2.20
N GLU A 209 -25.17 17.46 -3.50
CA GLU A 209 -25.21 16.37 -4.48
C GLU A 209 -23.87 15.60 -4.57
N ASP A 210 -22.74 16.30 -4.55
CA ASP A 210 -21.42 15.68 -4.74
C ASP A 210 -20.97 14.79 -3.57
N LYS A 211 -21.30 15.17 -2.33
CA LYS A 211 -20.96 14.33 -1.16
C LYS A 211 -21.85 13.10 -1.06
N ILE A 212 -23.13 13.23 -1.45
CA ILE A 212 -24.08 12.12 -1.36
C ILE A 212 -23.75 11.07 -2.43
N MET A 213 -23.43 11.50 -3.67
CA MET A 213 -23.01 10.57 -4.73
C MET A 213 -21.69 9.85 -4.38
N ALA A 214 -20.69 10.55 -3.82
CA ALA A 214 -19.44 9.92 -3.39
C ALA A 214 -19.63 8.88 -2.28
N ILE A 215 -20.59 9.10 -1.36
CA ILE A 215 -20.92 8.14 -0.29
C ILE A 215 -21.71 6.94 -0.84
N MET A 216 -22.55 7.14 -1.86
CA MET A 216 -23.29 6.07 -2.52
C MET A 216 -22.40 5.13 -3.35
N ASP A 217 -21.42 5.68 -4.06
CA ASP A 217 -20.41 4.91 -4.78
C ASP A 217 -19.50 4.10 -3.84
N PHE A 218 -19.12 4.68 -2.69
CA PHE A 218 -18.28 4.00 -1.71
C PHE A 218 -18.98 2.81 -1.03
N LEU A 219 -20.32 2.79 -1.02
CA LEU A 219 -21.13 1.73 -0.42
C LEU A 219 -21.57 0.64 -1.42
N GLY A 220 -21.20 0.75 -2.70
CA GLY A 220 -21.50 -0.26 -3.72
C GLY A 220 -23.00 -0.42 -4.00
N LEU A 221 -23.80 0.63 -3.78
CA LEU A 221 -25.21 0.64 -4.17
C LEU A 221 -25.28 0.94 -5.67
N VAL A 222 -25.25 -0.12 -6.50
CA VAL A 222 -25.47 -0.02 -7.95
C VAL A 222 -26.85 0.59 -8.21
N GLU A 223 -26.83 1.73 -8.91
CA GLU A 223 -27.92 2.40 -9.64
C GLU A 223 -29.35 2.11 -9.14
N MET A 224 -29.85 2.96 -8.24
CA MET A 224 -31.29 3.23 -8.26
C MET A 224 -31.54 4.30 -9.33
N PRO A 225 -32.27 4.01 -10.42
CA PRO A 225 -32.66 5.06 -11.36
C PRO A 225 -33.57 6.02 -10.60
N ILE A 226 -33.05 7.22 -10.33
CA ILE A 226 -33.85 8.31 -9.80
C ILE A 226 -34.81 8.69 -10.94
N PRO A 227 -36.14 8.56 -10.79
CA PRO A 227 -37.05 9.09 -11.78
C PRO A 227 -36.92 10.62 -11.75
N ILE A 228 -36.20 11.16 -12.73
CA ILE A 228 -36.10 12.60 -12.93
C ILE A 228 -37.53 13.10 -13.21
N PRO A 229 -38.12 13.97 -12.37
CA PRO A 229 -39.40 14.56 -12.71
C PRO A 229 -39.17 15.46 -13.92
N TYR A 230 -39.73 15.08 -15.07
CA TYR A 230 -39.86 15.96 -16.22
C TYR A 230 -40.57 17.24 -15.76
N ILE A 231 -39.86 18.36 -15.77
CA ILE A 231 -40.48 19.69 -15.77
C ILE A 231 -41.03 19.89 -17.18
N ARG A 232 -42.35 19.75 -17.34
CA ARG A 232 -43.06 20.28 -18.52
C ARG A 232 -43.11 21.81 -18.37
N LEU A 233 -42.64 22.51 -19.40
CA LEU A 233 -43.16 23.83 -19.77
C LEU A 233 -44.57 23.66 -20.36
#